data_AF-A0A4S8MLB1-F1
#
_entry.id   AF-A0A4S8MLB1-F1
#
_cell.length_a   1.000
_cell.length_b   1.000
_cell.length_c   1.000
_cell.angle_alpha   90.00
_cell.angle_beta   90.00
_cell.angle_gamma   90.00
#
_symmetry.space_group_name_H-M   'P 1'
#
loop_
_entity.id
_entity.type
_entity.pdbx_description
1 polymer ?
#
loop_
_entity_poly.entity_id
_entity_poly.type
_entity_poly.pdbx_seq_one_letter_code
_entity_poly.pdbx_strand_id
1 'polypeptide(L)'
;APFVNVNIFRLMDWFYRFPKSSLNMLDSLVHDVILQEDFKQSDFVGFSVNREVKHLDKFLGQSNGPVEENEENEDDTPIPHSLRDGWYHTSLSIPLPHARSSF
;
A
#
# COMPACT_ATOMS: atom_id res chain seq x y z
N ALA A 1 12.88 15.25 -33.64
CA ALA A 1 12.38 14.90 -32.30
C ALA A 1 13.21 13.73 -31.77
N PRO A 2 13.58 13.69 -30.48
CA PRO A 2 14.55 12.71 -29.96
C PRO A 2 14.03 11.27 -29.85
N PHE A 3 12.74 11.02 -30.11
CA PHE A 3 12.14 9.69 -30.02
C PHE A 3 11.52 9.27 -31.37
N VAL A 4 11.84 8.04 -31.80
CA VAL A 4 11.32 7.43 -33.05
C VAL A 4 9.92 6.87 -32.85
N ASN A 5 9.56 6.47 -31.64
CA ASN A 5 8.27 5.89 -31.30
C ASN A 5 7.41 6.88 -30.50
N VAL A 6 6.21 7.15 -31.01
CA VAL A 6 5.22 8.05 -30.38
C VAL A 6 4.82 7.57 -28.99
N ASN A 7 4.76 6.26 -28.75
CA ASN A 7 4.41 5.70 -27.43
C ASN A 7 5.52 5.97 -26.40
N ILE A 8 6.79 5.87 -26.81
CA ILE A 8 7.93 6.20 -25.95
C ILE A 8 7.92 7.69 -25.62
N PHE A 9 7.60 8.55 -26.60
CA PHE A 9 7.43 9.98 -26.34
C PHE A 9 6.33 10.25 -25.31
N ARG A 10 5.14 9.67 -25.48
CA ARG A 10 4.02 9.84 -24.53
C ARG A 10 4.36 9.35 -23.12
N LEU A 11 5.09 8.24 -23.03
CA LEU A 11 5.54 7.68 -21.76
C LEU A 11 6.53 8.63 -21.06
N MET A 12 7.50 9.16 -21.79
CA MET A 12 8.48 10.11 -21.26
C MET A 12 7.83 11.46 -20.90
N ASP A 13 6.92 11.97 -21.74
CA ASP A 13 6.14 13.17 -21.45
C ASP A 13 5.30 13.00 -20.17
N TRP A 14 4.62 11.86 -20.02
CA TRP A 14 3.92 11.51 -18.79
C TRP A 14 4.85 11.47 -17.57
N PHE A 15 6.02 10.85 -17.70
CA PHE A 15 7.01 10.76 -16.63
C PHE A 15 7.47 12.16 -16.16
N TYR A 16 7.78 13.06 -17.09
CA TYR A 16 8.23 14.42 -16.76
C TYR A 16 7.14 15.31 -16.13
N ARG A 17 5.86 14.95 -16.21
CA ARG A 17 4.77 15.66 -15.52
C ARG A 17 4.79 15.43 -14.00
N PHE A 18 5.50 14.42 -13.51
CA PHE A 18 5.54 14.06 -12.09
C PHE A 18 6.96 14.15 -11.53
N PRO A 19 7.29 15.20 -10.76
CA PRO A 19 8.65 15.45 -10.29
C PRO A 19 9.17 14.46 -9.24
N LYS A 20 8.33 13.54 -8.75
CA LYS A 20 8.69 12.55 -7.72
C LYS A 20 8.89 11.13 -8.28
N SER A 21 8.70 10.94 -9.58
CA SER A 21 8.86 9.62 -10.20
C SER A 21 10.33 9.29 -10.40
N SER A 22 10.73 8.06 -10.07
CA SER A 22 12.10 7.58 -10.29
C SER A 22 12.22 6.85 -11.63
N LEU A 23 13.42 6.85 -12.22
CA LEU A 23 13.66 6.14 -13.49
C LEU A 23 13.39 4.63 -13.35
N ASN A 24 13.80 4.03 -12.23
CA ASN A 24 13.53 2.62 -11.94
C ASN A 24 12.02 2.31 -11.90
N MET A 25 11.19 3.25 -11.42
CA MET A 25 9.74 3.10 -11.40
C MET A 25 9.13 3.15 -12.81
N LEU A 26 9.75 3.91 -13.72
CA LEU A 26 9.33 3.92 -15.12
C LEU A 26 9.69 2.60 -15.80
N ASP A 27 10.90 2.10 -15.56
CA ASP A 27 11.32 0.79 -16.10
C ASP A 27 10.45 -0.35 -15.56
N SER A 28 10.14 -0.35 -14.26
CA SER A 28 9.25 -1.37 -13.68
C SER A 28 7.84 -1.27 -14.28
N LEU A 29 7.30 -0.06 -14.50
CA LEU A 29 6.00 0.09 -15.15
C LEU A 29 5.97 -0.54 -16.56
N VAL A 30 7.04 -0.37 -17.35
CA VAL A 30 7.09 -0.93 -18.69
C VAL A 30 7.18 -2.46 -18.66
N HIS A 31 8.07 -3.02 -17.84
CA HIS A 31 8.32 -4.46 -17.82
C HIS A 31 7.24 -5.24 -17.05
N ASP A 32 6.81 -4.72 -15.90
CA ASP A 32 5.93 -5.44 -14.98
C ASP A 32 4.45 -5.22 -15.31
N VAL A 33 4.10 -4.18 -16.07
CA VAL A 33 2.71 -3.88 -16.43
C VAL A 33 2.49 -3.92 -17.94
N ILE A 34 3.22 -3.11 -18.71
CA ILE A 34 2.93 -2.92 -20.14
C ILE A 34 3.35 -4.12 -21.00
N LEU A 35 4.48 -4.76 -20.68
CA LEU A 35 5.04 -5.89 -21.43
C LEU A 35 4.50 -7.25 -20.99
N GLN A 36 3.60 -7.30 -20.02
CA GLN A 36 2.99 -8.56 -19.58
C GLN A 36 2.12 -9.16 -20.69
N GLU A 37 2.13 -10.50 -20.81
CA GLU A 37 1.39 -11.20 -21.87
C GLU A 37 -0.13 -11.02 -21.75
N ASP A 38 -0.62 -10.82 -20.52
CA ASP A 38 -2.03 -10.59 -20.22
C ASP A 38 -2.46 -9.12 -20.36
N PHE A 39 -1.54 -8.23 -20.73
CA PHE A 39 -1.83 -6.81 -20.82
C PHE A 39 -2.83 -6.51 -21.95
N LYS A 40 -4.04 -6.09 -21.57
CA LYS A 40 -5.08 -5.68 -22.52
C LYS A 40 -5.45 -4.23 -22.28
N GLN A 41 -5.20 -3.40 -23.28
CA GLN A 41 -5.54 -1.98 -23.23
C GLN A 41 -7.04 -1.73 -22.98
N SER A 42 -7.91 -2.66 -23.42
CA SER A 42 -9.36 -2.61 -23.20
C SER A 42 -9.75 -2.56 -21.74
N ASP A 43 -8.97 -3.19 -20.88
CA ASP A 43 -9.34 -3.40 -19.47
C ASP A 43 -9.15 -2.10 -18.67
N PHE A 44 -8.35 -1.18 -19.20
CA PHE A 44 -8.15 0.16 -18.65
C PHE A 44 -9.17 1.19 -19.16
N VAL A 45 -10.09 0.81 -20.05
CA VAL A 45 -11.16 1.70 -20.51
C VAL A 45 -12.15 1.93 -19.38
N GLY A 46 -12.18 3.14 -18.84
CA GLY A 46 -12.99 3.48 -17.67
C GLY A 46 -12.28 3.25 -16.33
N PHE A 47 -10.97 2.97 -16.34
CA PHE A 47 -10.16 2.87 -15.14
C PHE A 47 -10.22 4.16 -14.31
N SER A 48 -10.43 4.03 -13.00
CA SER A 48 -10.47 5.14 -12.06
C SER A 48 -9.75 4.76 -10.78
N VAL A 49 -8.66 5.48 -10.48
CA VAL A 49 -7.83 5.25 -9.29
C VAL A 49 -8.66 5.30 -8.02
N ASN A 50 -9.60 6.24 -7.90
CA ASN A 50 -10.44 6.38 -6.71
C ASN A 50 -11.32 5.15 -6.45
N ARG A 51 -11.77 4.48 -7.52
CA ARG A 51 -12.58 3.25 -7.41
C ARG A 51 -11.72 2.09 -6.91
N GLU A 52 -10.54 1.93 -7.50
CA GLU A 52 -9.62 0.84 -7.14
C GLU A 52 -9.06 1.01 -5.74
N VAL A 53 -8.70 2.23 -5.34
CA VAL A 53 -8.26 2.53 -3.96
C VAL A 53 -9.38 2.20 -2.96
N LYS A 54 -10.63 2.59 -3.26
CA LYS A 54 -11.78 2.26 -2.41
C LYS A 54 -12.05 0.75 -2.35
N HIS A 55 -11.84 0.04 -3.46
CA HIS A 55 -11.99 -1.41 -3.51
C HIS A 55 -10.93 -2.10 -2.65
N LEU A 56 -9.68 -1.66 -2.75
CA LEU A 56 -8.57 -2.15 -1.95
C LEU A 56 -8.77 -1.86 -0.46
N ASP A 57 -9.20 -0.65 -0.11
CA ASP A 57 -9.51 -0.27 1.28
C ASP A 57 -10.65 -1.13 1.86
N LYS A 58 -11.71 -1.36 1.08
CA LYS A 58 -12.79 -2.28 1.48
C LYS A 58 -12.28 -3.70 1.71
N PHE A 59 -11.41 -4.22 0.84
CA PHE A 59 -10.88 -5.56 0.96
C PHE A 59 -9.96 -5.71 2.18
N LEU A 60 -9.07 -4.74 2.42
CA LEU A 60 -8.21 -4.71 3.62
C LEU A 60 -9.01 -4.50 4.91
N GLY A 61 -10.10 -3.73 4.86
CA GLY A 61 -11.03 -3.59 5.98
C GLY A 61 -11.81 -4.87 6.29
N GLN A 62 -12.02 -5.73 5.29
CA GLN A 62 -12.68 -7.03 5.46
C GLN A 62 -11.76 -8.12 5.99
N SER A 63 -10.45 -8.09 5.68
CA SER A 63 -9.49 -9.04 6.26
C SER A 63 -9.22 -8.82 7.75
N ASN A 64 -9.64 -7.68 8.29
CA ASN A 64 -9.56 -7.34 9.72
C ASN A 64 -10.93 -7.40 10.42
N GLY A 65 -11.98 -7.90 9.75
CA GLY A 65 -13.26 -8.25 10.38
C GLY A 65 -13.12 -9.53 11.20
N PRO A 66 -13.92 -9.71 12.28
CA PRO A 66 -13.75 -10.83 13.19
C PRO A 66 -13.80 -12.13 12.40
N VAL A 67 -12.79 -12.98 12.60
CA VAL A 67 -12.90 -14.42 12.32
C VAL A 67 -14.26 -14.83 12.85
N GLU A 68 -15.17 -15.17 11.94
CA GLU A 68 -16.40 -15.84 12.32
C GLU A 68 -15.94 -17.10 13.03
N GLU A 69 -16.24 -17.10 14.32
CA GLU A 69 -16.07 -18.22 15.22
C GLU A 69 -16.97 -19.31 14.64
N ASN A 70 -16.40 -20.16 13.78
CA ASN A 70 -16.93 -21.50 13.58
C ASN A 70 -16.75 -22.20 14.91
N GLU A 71 -17.77 -22.05 15.74
CA GLU A 71 -18.10 -22.94 16.83
C GLU A 71 -17.95 -24.37 16.32
N GLU A 72 -17.03 -25.10 16.95
CA GLU A 72 -17.02 -26.55 17.18
C GLU A 72 -15.55 -26.96 17.34
N ASN A 73 -15.02 -26.83 18.55
CA ASN A 73 -14.13 -27.81 19.20
C ASN A 73 -13.90 -27.35 20.64
N GLU A 74 -14.44 -28.12 21.57
CA GLU A 74 -14.35 -27.97 23.02
C GLU A 74 -12.90 -28.02 23.50
N ASP A 75 -12.36 -26.92 24.02
CA ASP A 75 -11.30 -26.95 25.04
C ASP A 75 -11.40 -25.67 25.91
N ASP A 76 -11.89 -25.85 27.14
CA ASP A 76 -12.14 -24.81 28.13
C ASP A 76 -10.82 -24.20 28.64
N THR A 77 -10.22 -23.31 27.86
CA THR A 77 -9.28 -22.32 28.40
C THR A 77 -9.77 -20.92 28.04
N PRO A 78 -10.13 -20.08 29.03
CA PRO A 78 -10.44 -18.68 28.79
C PRO A 78 -9.16 -17.99 28.35
N ILE A 79 -8.97 -17.80 27.04
CA ILE A 79 -7.86 -17.03 26.51
C ILE A 79 -8.05 -15.58 27.00
N PRO A 80 -7.10 -15.01 27.76
CA PRO A 80 -7.20 -13.63 28.21
C PRO A 80 -7.32 -12.70 27.00
N HIS A 81 -8.26 -11.77 27.09
CA HIS A 81 -8.61 -10.78 26.05
C HIS A 81 -7.43 -9.90 25.61
N SER A 82 -6.28 -9.98 26.29
CA SER A 82 -5.03 -9.29 25.96
C SER A 82 -4.21 -9.92 24.83
N LEU A 83 -4.63 -11.07 24.30
CA LEU A 83 -3.92 -11.77 23.21
C LEU A 83 -4.56 -11.61 21.83
N ARG A 84 -5.76 -11.01 21.73
CA ARG A 84 -6.43 -10.81 20.43
C ARG A 84 -5.91 -9.58 19.67
N ASP A 85 -5.32 -8.61 20.36
CA ASP A 85 -4.72 -7.43 19.73
C ASP A 85 -3.20 -7.59 19.81
N GLY A 86 -2.52 -7.81 18.67
CA GLY A 86 -1.07 -8.06 18.58
C GLY A 86 -0.20 -6.86 18.99
N TRP A 87 -0.77 -5.90 19.71
CA TRP A 87 -0.14 -4.68 20.18
C TRP A 87 0.37 -4.88 21.59
N TYR A 88 1.68 -4.84 21.74
CA TYR A 88 2.32 -4.84 23.04
C TYR A 88 2.21 -3.44 23.65
N HIS A 89 1.37 -3.29 24.66
CA HIS A 89 1.37 -2.10 25.50
C HIS A 89 2.59 -2.13 26.42
N THR A 90 3.44 -1.11 26.34
CA THR A 90 4.56 -0.90 27.26
C THR A 90 4.65 0.56 27.66
N SER A 91 5.03 0.80 28.91
CA SER A 91 5.27 2.15 29.44
C SER A 91 6.77 2.42 29.44
N LEU A 92 7.20 3.44 28.70
CA LEU A 92 8.59 3.88 28.67
C LEU A 92 8.71 5.27 29.31
N SER A 93 9.66 5.42 30.23
CA SER A 93 9.99 6.72 30.82
C SER A 93 11.04 7.42 29.95
N ILE A 94 10.65 8.51 29.30
CA ILE A 94 11.56 9.29 28.45
C ILE A 94 12.06 10.49 29.27
N PRO A 95 13.38 10.62 29.52
CA PRO A 95 13.91 11.76 30.24
C PRO A 95 13.76 13.03 29.40
N LEU A 96 13.28 14.10 30.02
CA LEU A 96 13.18 15.40 29.37
C LEU A 96 14.58 15.99 29.12
N PRO A 97 14.81 16.70 28.01
CA PRO A 97 16.06 17.44 27.80
C PRO A 97 16.21 18.49 28.90
N HIS A 98 17.41 18.57 29.49
CA HIS A 98 17.71 19.55 30.53
C HIS A 98 17.60 20.96 29.94
N ALA A 99 16.70 21.78 30.49
CA ALA A 99 16.70 23.21 30.24
C ALA A 99 18.04 23.77 30.75
N ARG A 100 18.86 24.26 29.82
CA ARG A 100 20.13 24.94 30.13
C ARG A 100 19.85 26.10 31.07
N SER A 101 20.30 26.03 32.31
CA SER A 101 20.36 27.18 33.20
C SER A 101 21.26 28.23 32.55
N SER A 102 20.69 29.38 32.20
CA SER A 102 21.47 30.58 31.91
C SER A 102 22.28 30.93 33.16
N PHE A 103 23.58 31.14 32.97
CA PHE A 103 24.42 31.87 33.92
C PHE A 103 23.97 33.34 34.00
#